data_AF-A6EED1-F1
#
_entry.id   AF-A6EED1-F1
#
_cell.length_a   1.000
_cell.length_b   1.000
_cell.length_c   1.000
_cell.angle_alpha   90.00
_cell.angle_beta   90.00
_cell.angle_gamma   90.00
#
_symmetry.space_group_name_H-M   'P 1'
#
loop_
_entity.id
_entity.type
_entity.pdbx_description
1 polymer ?
#
loop_
_entity_poly.entity_id
_entity_poly.type
_entity_poly.pdbx_seq_one_letter_code
_entity_poly.pdbx_strand_id
1 'polypeptide(L)'
;MIENLEMPESSEDRLPLGIDDIVTPIQAQQLLIDAVRIMCKSGTHRFMVFEGTEVLGTLSASEISKFLYHNKQKDLIAHKLCYTMESFLSLTRRKLY
;
A
#
# COMPACT_ATOMS: atom_id res chain seq x y z
N MET A 1 -24.71 45.79 -29.33
CA MET A 1 -23.82 45.63 -28.17
C MET A 1 -23.81 44.14 -27.86
N ILE A 2 -22.71 43.47 -28.17
CA ILE A 2 -22.53 42.03 -27.93
C ILE A 2 -21.58 41.97 -26.75
N GLU A 3 -22.05 41.51 -25.60
CA GLU A 3 -21.20 41.22 -24.45
C GLU A 3 -20.54 39.85 -24.69
N ASN A 4 -19.27 39.88 -25.08
CA ASN A 4 -18.40 38.72 -25.03
C ASN A 4 -18.09 38.44 -23.55
N LEU A 5 -18.78 37.45 -22.98
CA LEU A 5 -18.41 36.91 -21.68
C LEU A 5 -17.30 35.88 -21.91
N GLU A 6 -16.05 36.32 -21.75
CA GLU A 6 -14.87 35.45 -21.76
C GLU A 6 -15.02 34.38 -20.67
N MET A 7 -15.06 33.10 -21.07
CA MET A 7 -14.89 31.99 -20.14
C MET A 7 -13.41 31.94 -19.74
N PRO A 8 -13.05 31.99 -18.44
CA PRO A 8 -11.67 31.79 -18.04
C PRO A 8 -11.25 30.35 -18.35
N GLU A 9 -10.18 30.24 -19.11
CA GLU A 9 -9.50 28.99 -19.45
C GLU A 9 -8.99 28.29 -18.20
N SER A 10 -9.24 26.97 -18.16
CA SER A 10 -8.33 25.94 -17.67
C SER A 10 -7.41 26.29 -16.49
N SER A 11 -7.90 26.13 -15.27
CA SER A 11 -7.05 25.69 -14.18
C SER A 11 -7.09 24.16 -14.15
N GLU A 12 -6.24 23.53 -14.97
CA GLU A 12 -5.68 22.23 -14.62
C GLU A 12 -5.13 22.37 -13.20
N ASP A 13 -5.89 21.92 -12.21
CA ASP A 13 -5.38 21.66 -10.86
C ASP A 13 -4.33 20.55 -11.01
N ARG A 14 -3.12 20.96 -11.38
CA ARG A 14 -1.90 20.19 -11.26
C ARG A 14 -1.74 19.93 -9.77
N LEU A 15 -2.30 18.81 -9.31
CA LEU A 15 -1.94 18.23 -8.03
C LEU A 15 -0.40 18.20 -7.99
N PRO A 16 0.24 18.76 -6.94
CA PRO A 16 1.68 18.77 -6.86
C PRO A 16 2.17 17.32 -6.90
N LEU A 17 2.85 16.96 -8.01
CA LEU A 17 3.64 15.74 -8.14
C LEU A 17 4.87 15.89 -7.25
N GLY A 18 4.64 15.68 -5.96
CA GLY A 18 5.63 15.74 -4.90
C GLY A 18 5.10 15.01 -3.68
N ILE A 19 4.56 13.80 -3.88
CA ILE A 19 4.23 12.93 -2.77
C ILE A 19 5.55 12.26 -2.40
N ASP A 20 6.26 12.85 -1.43
CA ASP A 20 7.19 12.08 -0.61
C ASP A 20 6.43 10.81 -0.19
N ASP A 21 6.89 9.64 -0.63
CA ASP A 21 6.26 8.34 -0.39
C ASP A 21 6.01 8.23 1.13
N ILE A 22 4.80 8.56 1.61
CA ILE A 22 4.53 8.65 3.05
C ILE A 22 4.57 7.24 3.61
N VAL A 23 5.70 6.90 4.22
CA VAL A 23 5.89 5.58 4.82
C VAL A 23 5.16 5.56 6.15
N THR A 24 4.06 4.81 6.20
CA THR A 24 3.27 4.68 7.43
C THR A 24 3.85 3.56 8.31
N PRO A 25 4.05 3.76 9.62
CA PRO A 25 4.53 2.70 10.48
C PRO A 25 3.46 1.64 10.75
N ILE A 26 3.85 0.37 10.85
CA ILE A 26 2.98 -0.75 11.20
C ILE A 26 3.73 -1.79 12.04
N GLN A 27 3.05 -2.50 12.94
CA GLN A 27 3.69 -3.47 13.83
C GLN A 27 3.79 -4.86 13.19
N ALA A 28 4.88 -5.59 13.47
CA ALA A 28 5.20 -6.90 12.91
C ALA A 28 4.12 -7.96 13.15
N GLN A 29 3.52 -7.91 14.34
CA GLN A 29 2.46 -8.80 14.81
C GLN A 29 1.06 -8.47 14.25
N GLN A 30 0.89 -7.34 13.56
CA GLN A 30 -0.38 -7.02 12.91
C GLN A 30 -0.62 -7.88 11.67
N LEU A 31 -1.89 -8.10 11.33
CA LEU A 31 -2.29 -8.95 10.23
C LEU A 31 -2.19 -8.21 8.90
N LEU A 32 -1.82 -8.93 7.84
CA LEU A 32 -1.70 -8.41 6.47
C LEU A 32 -3.00 -7.77 5.99
N ILE A 33 -4.15 -8.31 6.39
CA ILE A 33 -5.47 -7.74 6.09
C ILE A 33 -5.64 -6.31 6.62
N ASP A 34 -5.03 -5.97 7.76
CA ASP A 34 -5.12 -4.63 8.32
C ASP A 34 -4.31 -3.62 7.52
N ALA A 35 -3.11 -4.01 7.04
CA ALA A 35 -2.36 -3.20 6.09
C ALA A 35 -3.18 -2.93 4.83
N VAL A 36 -3.78 -3.97 4.23
CA VAL A 36 -4.61 -3.82 3.02
C VAL A 36 -5.77 -2.85 3.27
N ARG A 37 -6.47 -2.99 4.41
CA ARG A 37 -7.55 -2.08 4.79
C ARG A 37 -7.08 -0.63 4.92
N ILE A 38 -5.91 -0.40 5.52
CA ILE A 38 -5.34 0.93 5.66
C ILE A 38 -4.97 1.49 4.28
N MET A 39 -4.26 0.73 3.43
CA MET A 39 -3.91 1.17 2.07
C MET A 39 -5.16 1.59 1.26
N CYS A 40 -6.25 0.83 1.35
CA CYS A 40 -7.50 1.14 0.67
C CYS A 40 -8.18 2.42 1.20
N LYS A 41 -7.95 2.80 2.47
CA LYS A 41 -8.60 3.95 3.12
C LYS A 41 -7.76 5.23 3.05
N SER A 42 -6.45 5.12 3.25
CA SER A 42 -5.57 6.29 3.38
C SER A 42 -4.85 6.66 2.09
N GLY A 43 -4.91 5.82 1.05
CA GLY A 43 -4.08 5.98 -0.15
C GLY A 43 -2.59 5.71 0.10
N THR A 44 -2.21 5.22 1.29
CA THR A 44 -0.83 4.82 1.59
C THR A 44 -0.46 3.61 0.73
N HIS A 45 0.70 3.64 0.10
CA HIS A 45 1.18 2.53 -0.73
C HIS A 45 2.36 1.75 -0.12
N ARG A 46 2.96 2.26 0.96
CA ARG A 46 4.10 1.63 1.63
C ARG A 46 4.02 1.77 3.16
N PHE A 47 4.31 0.68 3.86
CA PHE A 47 4.52 0.68 5.30
C PHE A 47 5.98 0.38 5.65
N MET A 48 6.41 0.89 6.80
CA MET A 48 7.60 0.42 7.51
C MET A 48 7.15 -0.49 8.64
N VAL A 49 7.66 -1.72 8.65
CA VAL A 49 7.27 -2.75 9.61
C VAL A 49 8.24 -2.76 10.77
N PHE A 50 7.72 -2.69 11.99
CA PHE A 50 8.50 -2.62 13.23
C PHE A 50 8.22 -3.80 14.16
N GLU A 51 9.26 -4.31 14.78
CA GLU A 51 9.16 -5.18 15.96
C GLU A 51 9.72 -4.42 17.17
N GLY A 52 8.82 -3.91 18.02
CA GLY A 52 9.21 -2.98 19.07
C GLY A 52 9.84 -1.71 18.48
N THR A 53 11.14 -1.49 18.74
CA THR A 53 11.91 -0.36 18.21
C THR A 53 12.73 -0.71 16.96
N GLU A 54 12.77 -1.99 16.56
CA GLU A 54 13.57 -2.46 15.43
C GLU A 54 12.79 -2.38 14.12
N VAL A 55 13.42 -1.88 13.06
CA VAL A 55 12.84 -1.90 11.71
C VAL A 55 13.09 -3.26 11.10
N LEU A 56 12.02 -4.04 10.94
CA LEU A 56 12.10 -5.33 10.26
C LEU A 56 12.21 -5.17 8.76
N GLY A 57 11.51 -4.20 8.14
CA GLY A 57 11.52 -4.00 6.70
C GLY A 57 10.46 -3.04 6.19
N THR A 58 10.21 -3.08 4.88
CA THR A 58 9.11 -2.33 4.25
C THR A 58 8.13 -3.27 3.57
N LEU A 59 6.89 -2.82 3.47
CA LEU A 59 5.77 -3.53 2.86
C LEU A 59 5.11 -2.61 1.85
N SER A 60 5.13 -2.96 0.57
CA SER A 60 4.43 -2.19 -0.47
C SER A 60 3.16 -2.88 -0.96
N ALA A 61 2.20 -2.08 -1.43
CA ALA A 61 0.97 -2.58 -2.05
C ALA A 61 1.27 -3.51 -3.24
N SER A 62 2.35 -3.24 -3.98
CA SER A 62 2.78 -4.05 -5.13
C SER A 62 3.26 -5.44 -4.72
N GLU A 63 4.00 -5.56 -3.62
CA GLU A 63 4.45 -6.86 -3.10
C GLU A 63 3.29 -7.69 -2.59
N ILE A 64 2.32 -7.07 -1.90
CA ILE A 64 1.08 -7.75 -1.48
C ILE A 64 0.32 -8.24 -2.70
N SER A 65 0.14 -7.39 -3.71
CA SER A 65 -0.58 -7.75 -4.94
C SER A 65 0.10 -8.93 -5.66
N LYS A 66 1.43 -8.91 -5.79
CA LYS A 66 2.20 -10.03 -6.35
C LYS A 66 2.02 -11.29 -5.50
N PHE A 67 2.13 -11.19 -4.18
CA PHE A 67 1.97 -12.33 -3.27
C PHE A 67 0.59 -12.98 -3.41
N LEU A 68 -0.49 -12.20 -3.46
CA LEU A 68 -1.84 -12.72 -3.65
C LEU A 68 -2.06 -13.26 -5.07
N TYR A 69 -1.51 -12.59 -6.09
CA TYR A 69 -1.59 -13.01 -7.49
C TYR A 69 -0.92 -14.37 -7.76
N HIS A 70 0.22 -14.66 -7.14
CA HIS A 70 0.85 -15.97 -7.28
C HIS A 70 0.09 -17.08 -6.54
N ASN A 71 -0.97 -16.74 -5.81
CA ASN A 71 -1.71 -17.63 -4.93
C ASN A 71 -3.24 -17.54 -5.13
N LYS A 72 -3.70 -17.45 -6.38
CA LYS A 72 -5.10 -17.12 -6.72
C LYS A 72 -6.17 -18.15 -6.32
N GLN A 73 -5.78 -19.29 -5.74
CA GLN A 73 -6.77 -20.22 -5.21
C GLN A 73 -7.53 -19.53 -4.08
N LYS A 74 -8.86 -19.37 -4.22
CA LYS A 74 -9.70 -18.52 -3.36
C LYS A 74 -9.51 -18.84 -1.86
N ASP A 75 -9.45 -20.12 -1.51
CA ASP A 75 -9.31 -20.56 -0.12
C ASP A 75 -7.93 -20.18 0.47
N LEU A 76 -6.90 -20.07 -0.37
CA LEU A 76 -5.57 -19.65 0.05
C LEU A 76 -5.45 -18.13 0.23
N ILE A 77 -6.22 -17.32 -0.50
CA ILE A 77 -6.15 -15.85 -0.36
C ILE A 77 -6.59 -15.42 1.04
N ALA A 78 -7.75 -15.91 1.49
CA ALA A 78 -8.27 -15.59 2.82
C ALA A 78 -7.29 -16.01 3.93
N HIS A 79 -6.74 -17.23 3.82
CA HIS A 79 -5.72 -17.73 4.75
C HIS A 79 -4.45 -16.87 4.75
N LYS A 80 -3.97 -16.45 3.58
CA LYS A 80 -2.77 -15.62 3.40
C LYS A 80 -2.92 -14.20 3.92
N LEU A 81 -4.12 -13.63 3.86
CA LEU A 81 -4.42 -12.33 4.46
C LEU A 81 -4.42 -12.37 5.99
N CYS A 82 -4.53 -13.56 6.59
CA CYS A 82 -4.39 -13.78 8.03
C CYS A 82 -2.92 -13.97 8.48
N TYR A 83 -1.94 -13.81 7.60
CA TYR A 83 -0.53 -13.80 8.02
C TYR A 83 -0.18 -12.51 8.74
N THR A 84 0.75 -12.59 9.69
CA THR A 84 1.38 -11.39 10.28
C THR A 84 2.31 -10.72 9.27
N MET A 85 2.61 -9.43 9.47
CA MET A 85 3.59 -8.73 8.63
C MET A 85 4.95 -9.42 8.67
N GLU A 86 5.37 -9.88 9.85
CA GLU A 86 6.61 -10.64 10.01
C GLU A 86 6.62 -11.93 9.18
N SER A 87 5.54 -12.72 9.25
CA SER A 87 5.40 -13.96 8.48
C SER A 87 5.45 -13.67 6.98
N PHE A 88 4.74 -12.64 6.54
CA PHE A 88 4.76 -12.18 5.16
C PHE A 88 6.19 -11.81 4.71
N LEU A 89 6.90 -10.97 5.48
CA LEU A 89 8.26 -10.54 5.18
C LEU A 89 9.24 -11.72 5.16
N SER A 90 9.11 -12.66 6.08
CA SER A 90 9.93 -13.88 6.13
C SER A 90 9.71 -14.73 4.87
N LEU A 91 8.45 -14.88 4.43
CA LEU A 91 8.10 -15.63 3.23
C LEU A 91 8.62 -14.96 1.95
N THR A 92 8.51 -13.63 1.84
CA THR A 92 8.98 -12.90 0.66
C THR A 92 10.50 -12.78 0.60
N ARG A 93 11.19 -12.79 1.75
CA ARG A 93 12.67 -12.77 1.82
C ARG A 93 13.33 -14.11 1.54
N ARG A 94 12.70 -15.22 1.95
CA ARG A 94 13.35 -16.54 1.92
C ARG A 94 13.42 -17.17 0.53
N LYS A 95 12.46 -16.89 -0.37
CA LYS A 95 12.41 -17.47 -1.73
C LYS A 95 11.57 -16.55 -2.63
N LEU A 96 12.18 -16.02 -3.70
CA LEU A 96 12.14 -16.60 -5.05
C LEU A 96 10.71 -16.65 -5.61
N TYR A 97 10.21 -15.47 -6.00
CA TYR A 97 9.41 -15.35 -7.22
C TYR A 97 10.37 -15.13 -8.39
#